data_AF-T1ENV1-F1
#
_entry.id   AF-T1ENV1-F1
#
_cell.length_a   1.000
_cell.length_b   1.000
_cell.length_c   1.000
_cell.angle_alpha   90.00
_cell.angle_beta   90.00
_cell.angle_gamma   90.00
#
_symmetry.space_group_name_H-M   'P 1'
#
loop_
_entity.id
_entity.type
_entity.pdbx_description
1 polymer ?
#
loop_
_entity_poly.entity_id
_entity_poly.type
_entity_poly.pdbx_seq_one_letter_code
_entity_poly.pdbx_strand_id
1 'polypeptide(L)'
;MYSGTVADINGRDALIYSKPIRTEQHDSLWLNDPSFVSSFTYENRIYFFFRETAVENINCAKTIFSRVARVCIDDPGGERVMKNTWTSFSKVRLNCSVPGDYPFYFDEIQSTTELNNGSYRSTIMMSDQSAMLYAVFSTPK
;
A
#
# COMPACT_ATOMS: atom_id res chain seq x y z
N MET A 1 -12.26 -11.88 5.86
CA MET A 1 -12.49 -10.46 5.51
C MET A 1 -11.24 -9.70 5.87
N TYR A 2 -10.79 -8.81 4.99
CA TYR A 2 -9.57 -8.03 5.15
C TYR A 2 -9.94 -6.54 5.19
N SER A 3 -9.31 -5.76 6.05
CA SER A 3 -9.66 -4.35 6.24
C SER A 3 -8.43 -3.52 6.58
N GLY A 4 -8.28 -2.36 5.94
CA GLY A 4 -7.36 -1.30 6.33
C GLY A 4 -8.16 -0.13 6.89
N THR A 5 -8.00 0.19 8.18
CA THR A 5 -8.76 1.25 8.86
C THR A 5 -8.05 1.70 10.14
N VAL A 6 -8.69 2.52 10.95
CA VAL A 6 -8.28 2.87 12.33
C VAL A 6 -9.11 2.07 13.35
N ALA A 7 -8.46 1.57 14.41
CA ALA A 7 -9.12 0.80 15.47
C ALA A 7 -9.57 1.64 16.66
N ASP A 8 -8.98 2.82 16.87
CA ASP A 8 -9.28 3.68 18.01
C ASP A 8 -10.10 4.92 17.61
N ILE A 9 -10.80 5.47 18.59
CA ILE A 9 -11.68 6.65 18.40
C ILE A 9 -10.87 7.90 18.05
N ASN A 10 -9.59 7.95 18.45
CA ASN A 10 -8.71 9.08 18.15
C ASN A 10 -8.02 8.96 16.78
N GLY A 11 -8.21 7.85 16.05
CA GLY A 11 -7.62 7.61 14.74
C GLY A 11 -6.10 7.41 14.73
N ARG A 12 -5.49 7.04 15.87
CA ARG A 12 -4.04 6.83 16.00
C ARG A 12 -3.60 5.39 15.75
N ASP A 13 -4.47 4.42 15.96
CA ASP A 13 -4.19 3.00 15.79
C ASP A 13 -4.66 2.53 14.41
N ALA A 14 -3.94 2.96 13.36
CA ALA A 14 -4.17 2.47 12.02
C ALA A 14 -3.64 1.03 11.85
N LEU A 15 -4.41 0.19 11.18
CA LEU A 15 -4.08 -1.22 11.00
C LEU A 15 -4.57 -1.81 9.68
N ILE A 16 -3.86 -2.85 9.23
CA ILE A 16 -4.40 -3.85 8.30
C ILE A 16 -4.74 -5.10 9.09
N TYR A 17 -5.99 -5.55 9.02
CA TYR A 17 -6.57 -6.62 9.85
C TYR A 17 -7.19 -7.74 9.02
N SER A 18 -6.95 -8.98 9.44
CA SER A 18 -7.69 -10.19 9.05
C SER A 18 -7.72 -11.14 10.24
N LYS A 19 -8.90 -11.41 10.79
CA LYS A 19 -9.07 -12.15 12.05
C LYS A 19 -8.19 -13.42 12.16
N PRO A 20 -7.35 -13.59 13.20
CA PRO A 20 -7.05 -12.67 14.31
C PRO A 20 -5.81 -11.76 14.10
N ILE A 21 -5.22 -11.77 12.91
CA ILE A 21 -3.94 -11.15 12.57
C ILE A 21 -4.10 -9.66 12.25
N ARG A 22 -3.18 -8.83 12.76
CA ARG A 22 -3.08 -7.39 12.49
C ARG A 22 -1.63 -6.95 12.24
N THR A 23 -1.46 -5.73 11.77
CA THR A 23 -0.16 -5.03 11.77
C THR A 23 0.26 -4.67 13.20
N GLU A 24 1.57 -4.54 13.43
CA GLU A 24 2.11 -4.16 14.73
C GLU A 24 1.54 -2.83 15.22
N GLN A 25 1.16 -2.79 16.50
CA GLN A 25 0.47 -1.66 17.09
C GLN A 25 1.46 -0.53 17.42
N HIS A 26 1.12 0.70 17.04
CA HIS A 26 1.94 1.89 17.30
C HIS A 26 3.36 1.83 16.69
N ASP A 27 3.57 0.99 15.67
CA ASP A 27 4.84 0.93 14.95
C ASP A 27 4.75 1.72 13.63
N SER A 28 5.36 2.90 13.62
CA SER A 28 5.41 3.77 12.44
C SER A 28 6.16 3.16 11.23
N LEU A 29 7.01 2.15 11.46
CA LEU A 29 7.66 1.43 10.36
C LEU A 29 6.65 0.59 9.57
N TRP A 30 5.57 0.16 10.21
CA TRP A 30 4.48 -0.55 9.56
C TRP A 30 3.50 0.41 8.90
N LEU A 31 2.92 1.32 9.68
CA LEU A 31 1.94 2.30 9.22
C LEU A 31 2.10 3.60 10.01
N ASN A 32 2.22 4.73 9.31
CA ASN A 32 2.41 6.04 9.92
C ASN A 32 1.39 7.06 9.39
N ASP A 33 0.25 7.18 10.08
CA ASP A 33 -0.87 8.04 9.69
C ASP A 33 -1.37 7.77 8.25
N PRO A 34 -1.72 6.51 7.91
CA PRO A 34 -2.09 6.13 6.55
C PRO A 34 -3.52 6.56 6.19
N SER A 35 -3.72 6.97 4.94
CA SER A 35 -5.03 7.11 4.30
C SER A 35 -5.19 6.04 3.23
N PHE A 36 -6.01 5.02 3.51
CA PHE A 36 -6.31 3.93 2.58
C PHE A 36 -7.22 4.40 1.44
N VAL A 37 -6.88 4.01 0.20
CA VAL A 37 -7.65 4.38 -1.00
C VAL A 37 -8.29 3.17 -1.69
N SER A 38 -7.66 2.00 -1.64
CA SER A 38 -8.20 0.78 -2.24
C SER A 38 -7.50 -0.48 -1.73
N SER A 39 -8.13 -1.63 -1.99
CA SER A 39 -7.54 -2.94 -1.76
C SER A 39 -8.10 -3.97 -2.76
N PHE A 40 -7.28 -4.95 -3.16
CA PHE A 40 -7.73 -6.07 -3.99
C PHE A 40 -6.89 -7.32 -3.76
N THR A 41 -7.40 -8.45 -4.23
CA THR A 41 -6.73 -9.77 -4.15
C THR A 41 -6.15 -10.16 -5.51
N TYR A 42 -4.90 -10.62 -5.53
CA TYR A 42 -4.23 -11.14 -6.72
C TYR A 42 -3.16 -12.17 -6.33
N GLU A 43 -3.08 -13.30 -7.05
CA GLU A 43 -2.09 -14.37 -6.85
C GLU A 43 -1.83 -14.76 -5.37
N ASN A 44 -2.90 -15.12 -4.65
CA ASN A 44 -2.89 -15.51 -3.23
C ASN A 44 -2.36 -14.45 -2.25
N ARG A 45 -2.36 -13.19 -2.68
CA ARG A 45 -1.94 -12.03 -1.89
C ARG A 45 -3.03 -10.97 -1.93
N ILE A 46 -3.01 -10.11 -0.93
CA ILE A 46 -3.90 -8.97 -0.84
C ILE A 46 -3.07 -7.72 -0.81
N TYR A 47 -3.45 -6.77 -1.66
CA TYR A 47 -2.76 -5.51 -1.85
C TYR A 47 -3.59 -4.39 -1.22
N PHE A 48 -2.91 -3.49 -0.52
CA PHE A 48 -3.50 -2.30 0.08
C PHE A 48 -2.78 -1.08 -0.45
N PHE A 49 -3.53 -0.12 -0.98
CA PHE A 49 -3.00 1.14 -1.49
C PHE A 49 -3.37 2.24 -0.52
N PHE A 50 -2.37 3.02 -0.14
CA PHE A 50 -2.54 4.12 0.81
C PHE A 50 -1.43 5.16 0.62
N ARG A 51 -1.64 6.34 1.18
CA ARG A 51 -0.58 7.33 1.38
C ARG A 51 -0.34 7.50 2.87
N GLU A 52 0.92 7.64 3.29
CA GLU A 52 1.30 7.76 4.70
C GLU A 52 2.46 8.74 4.87
N THR A 53 2.73 9.16 6.11
CA THR A 53 3.88 10.00 6.42
C THR A 53 5.17 9.18 6.35
N ALA A 54 6.13 9.61 5.51
CA ALA A 54 7.38 8.90 5.27
C ALA A 54 8.34 9.02 6.46
N VAL A 55 8.52 7.94 7.23
CA VAL A 55 9.42 7.89 8.39
C VAL A 55 10.87 8.11 7.97
N GLU A 56 11.25 7.62 6.79
CA GLU A 56 12.59 7.75 6.21
C GLU A 56 13.00 9.20 5.91
N ASN A 57 12.04 10.11 5.77
CA ASN A 57 12.28 11.51 5.40
C ASN A 57 11.99 12.53 6.52
N ILE A 58 11.62 12.06 7.73
CA ILE A 58 11.20 12.94 8.85
C ILE A 58 12.24 14.02 9.19
N ASN A 59 13.54 13.72 9.05
CA ASN A 59 14.62 14.65 9.40
C ASN A 59 14.78 15.83 8.43
N CYS A 60 14.20 15.74 7.23
CA CYS A 60 14.32 16.78 6.21
C CYS A 60 13.03 17.61 6.09
N ALA A 61 11.87 16.93 6.03
CA ALA A 61 10.56 17.54 6.02
C ALA A 61 9.49 16.48 6.28
N LYS A 62 8.31 16.90 6.76
CA LYS A 62 7.13 16.02 6.75
C LYS A 62 6.72 15.79 5.28
N THR A 63 7.10 14.63 4.74
CA THR A 63 6.74 14.21 3.38
C THR A 63 5.74 13.07 3.44
N ILE A 64 4.72 13.10 2.57
CA ILE A 64 3.78 12.00 2.38
C ILE A 64 4.29 11.17 1.21
N PHE A 65 4.26 9.84 1.33
CA PHE A 65 4.51 8.94 0.20
C PHE A 65 3.34 7.98 0.01
N SER A 66 3.02 7.73 -1.26
CA SER A 66 2.12 6.67 -1.67
C SER A 66 2.81 5.32 -1.60
N ARG A 67 2.14 4.34 -1.01
CA ARG A 67 2.64 2.98 -0.87
C ARG A 67 1.62 1.95 -1.29
N VAL A 68 2.15 0.82 -1.74
CA VAL A 68 1.41 -0.42 -1.82
C VAL A 68 2.00 -1.39 -0.80
N ALA A 69 1.14 -1.93 0.06
CA ALA A 69 1.49 -3.04 0.93
C ALA A 69 0.85 -4.33 0.44
N ARG A 70 1.44 -5.46 0.78
CA ARG A 70 0.87 -6.78 0.54
C ARG A 70 1.01 -7.69 1.75
N VAL A 71 0.07 -8.64 1.85
CA VAL A 71 0.09 -9.77 2.78
C VAL A 71 -0.33 -11.04 2.03
N CYS A 72 0.12 -12.21 2.49
CA CYS A 72 -0.39 -13.51 2.02
C CYS A 72 -1.77 -13.78 2.65
N ILE A 73 -2.67 -14.41 1.88
CA ILE A 73 -4.01 -14.79 2.36
C ILE A 73 -3.91 -15.77 3.54
N ASP A 74 -2.99 -16.74 3.44
CA ASP A 74 -2.82 -17.82 4.42
C ASP A 74 -1.67 -17.57 5.40
N ASP A 75 -1.39 -16.30 5.72
CA ASP A 75 -0.38 -15.95 6.72
C ASP A 75 -0.77 -16.56 8.09
N PRO A 76 0.07 -17.42 8.69
CA PRO A 76 -0.26 -18.06 9.97
C PRO A 76 -0.06 -17.14 11.18
N GLY A 77 0.54 -15.97 10.98
CA GLY A 77 1.05 -15.14 12.05
C GLY A 77 2.39 -15.64 12.59
N GLY A 78 2.98 -14.85 13.49
CA GLY A 78 4.28 -15.16 14.09
C GLY A 78 4.21 -16.19 15.22
N GLU A 79 5.36 -16.49 15.81
CA GLU A 79 5.42 -17.38 16.97
C GLU A 79 5.14 -16.64 18.29
N ARG A 80 4.62 -17.39 19.28
CA ARG A 80 4.44 -16.96 20.68
C ARG A 80 3.71 -15.63 20.83
N VAL A 81 4.44 -14.53 21.01
CA VAL A 81 3.90 -13.20 21.26
C VAL A 81 3.37 -12.57 19.96
N MET A 82 3.95 -12.93 18.81
CA MET A 82 3.58 -12.41 17.49
C MET A 82 2.50 -13.23 16.77
N LYS A 83 1.78 -14.12 17.48
CA LYS A 83 0.74 -14.99 16.89
C LYS A 83 -0.37 -14.24 16.15
N ASN A 84 -0.62 -12.99 16.55
CA ASN A 84 -1.63 -12.13 15.94
C ASN A 84 -1.00 -11.03 15.08
N THR A 85 0.27 -11.18 14.67
CA THR A 85 1.00 -10.24 13.84
C THR A 85 1.29 -10.85 12.48
N TRP A 86 1.09 -10.10 11.39
CA TRP A 86 1.48 -10.53 10.05
C TRP A 86 2.96 -10.91 9.96
N THR A 87 3.28 -12.00 9.27
CA THR A 87 4.69 -12.37 8.96
C THR A 87 5.07 -12.06 7.52
N SER A 88 4.07 -11.92 6.66
CA SER A 88 4.22 -11.67 5.22
C SER A 88 4.01 -10.21 4.82
N PHE A 89 3.77 -9.32 5.80
CA PHE A 89 3.58 -7.89 5.55
C PHE A 89 4.83 -7.30 4.90
N SER A 90 4.64 -6.69 3.73
CA SER A 90 5.68 -5.93 3.04
C SER A 90 5.06 -4.71 2.37
N LYS A 91 5.75 -3.58 2.37
CA LYS A 91 5.31 -2.35 1.71
C LYS A 91 6.43 -1.73 0.89
N VAL A 92 6.06 -1.08 -0.21
CA VAL A 92 6.98 -0.37 -1.10
C VAL A 92 6.39 0.99 -1.50
N ARG A 93 7.27 1.95 -1.82
CA ARG A 93 6.86 3.25 -2.36
C ARG A 93 6.42 3.08 -3.82
N LEU A 94 5.32 3.74 -4.19
CA LEU A 94 4.89 3.90 -5.57
C LEU A 94 5.62 5.10 -6.18
N ASN A 95 6.19 4.93 -7.36
CA ASN A 95 6.83 6.01 -8.10
C ASN A 95 5.91 6.50 -9.21
N CYS A 96 5.26 7.64 -8.98
CA CYS A 96 4.54 8.40 -10.00
C CYS A 96 5.30 9.70 -10.23
N SER A 97 6.06 9.79 -11.32
CA SER A 97 6.88 10.96 -11.61
C SER A 97 6.93 11.28 -13.10
N VAL A 98 7.07 12.57 -13.42
CA VAL A 98 7.54 12.97 -14.75
C VAL A 98 9.06 12.80 -14.80
N PRO A 99 9.61 11.98 -15.72
CA PRO A 99 11.04 11.76 -15.82
C PRO A 99 11.77 13.01 -16.37
N GLY A 100 13.05 13.16 -16.01
CA GLY A 100 13.93 14.24 -16.44
C GLY A 100 15.18 14.30 -15.55
N ASP A 101 16.08 15.26 -15.80
CA ASP A 101 17.27 15.49 -14.95
C ASP A 101 16.89 15.79 -13.50
N TYR A 102 15.72 16.42 -13.32
CA TYR A 102 15.06 16.67 -12.04
C TYR A 102 13.63 16.11 -12.10
N PRO A 103 13.41 14.87 -11.63
CA PRO A 103 12.09 14.26 -11.66
C PRO A 103 11.08 15.03 -10.80
N PHE A 104 9.87 15.22 -11.32
CA PHE A 104 8.76 15.81 -10.57
C PHE A 104 7.82 14.72 -10.07
N TYR A 105 7.63 14.62 -8.76
CA TYR A 105 6.89 13.53 -8.11
C TYR A 105 5.45 13.93 -7.75
N PHE A 106 4.52 13.00 -7.96
CA PHE A 106 3.15 13.06 -7.45
C PHE A 106 3.01 12.04 -6.32
N ASP A 107 3.24 12.48 -5.09
CA ASP A 107 3.41 11.57 -3.96
C ASP A 107 2.09 11.17 -3.26
N GLU A 108 0.94 11.78 -3.59
CA GLU A 108 -0.34 11.50 -2.92
C GLU A 108 -1.34 10.76 -3.81
N ILE A 109 -1.47 9.44 -3.62
CA ILE A 109 -2.47 8.62 -4.28
C ILE A 109 -3.89 8.94 -3.77
N GLN A 110 -4.84 9.02 -4.70
CA GLN A 110 -6.23 9.38 -4.45
C GLN A 110 -7.18 8.21 -4.67
N SER A 111 -6.93 7.39 -5.70
CA SER A 111 -7.75 6.22 -6.04
C SER A 111 -6.99 5.25 -6.94
N THR A 112 -7.53 4.03 -7.08
CA THR A 112 -7.09 3.06 -8.10
C THR A 112 -8.29 2.50 -8.86
N THR A 113 -8.05 1.99 -10.05
CA THR A 113 -9.00 1.13 -10.76
C THR A 113 -8.99 -0.28 -10.20
N GLU A 114 -9.93 -1.10 -10.66
CA GLU A 114 -9.82 -2.56 -10.56
C GLU A 114 -8.66 -3.08 -11.40
N LEU A 115 -8.22 -4.30 -11.07
CA LEU A 115 -7.18 -5.02 -11.81
C LEU A 115 -7.75 -5.50 -13.15
N ASN A 116 -7.11 -5.12 -14.24
CA ASN A 116 -7.53 -5.46 -15.60
C ASN A 116 -6.37 -6.05 -16.40
N ASN A 117 -6.66 -6.84 -17.41
CA ASN A 117 -5.65 -7.27 -18.38
C ASN A 117 -5.41 -6.13 -19.38
N GLY A 118 -4.22 -5.55 -19.33
CA GLY A 118 -3.80 -4.47 -20.22
C GLY A 118 -2.52 -4.84 -20.96
N SER A 119 -2.21 -4.09 -22.01
CA SER A 119 -0.89 -4.15 -22.62
C SER A 119 -0.15 -2.83 -22.38
N TYR A 120 1.09 -2.92 -21.90
CA TYR A 120 1.95 -1.76 -21.66
C TYR A 120 2.33 -1.06 -22.99
N ARG A 121 2.32 -1.83 -24.07
CA ARG A 121 2.58 -1.38 -25.45
C ARG A 121 1.38 -1.72 -26.31
N SER A 122 1.14 -0.96 -27.39
CA SER A 122 0.12 -1.34 -28.37
C SER A 122 0.55 -2.61 -29.10
N THR A 123 0.16 -3.78 -28.58
CA THR A 123 0.40 -5.08 -29.21
C THR A 123 -0.93 -5.77 -29.50
N ILE A 124 -1.00 -6.45 -30.65
CA ILE A 124 -2.20 -7.11 -31.16
C ILE A 124 -2.38 -8.52 -30.55
N MET A 125 -1.33 -9.05 -29.91
CA MET A 125 -1.29 -10.40 -29.36
C MET A 125 -1.79 -10.41 -27.91
N MET A 126 -2.81 -11.22 -27.62
CA MET A 126 -3.35 -11.39 -26.26
C MET A 126 -2.33 -12.00 -25.27
N SER A 127 -1.29 -12.68 -25.76
CA SER A 127 -0.22 -13.25 -24.96
C SER A 127 0.68 -12.21 -24.27
N ASP A 128 0.67 -10.95 -24.73
CA ASP A 128 1.44 -9.85 -24.14
C ASP A 128 0.66 -9.10 -23.05
N GLN A 129 -0.59 -9.48 -22.79
CA GLN A 129 -1.38 -8.83 -21.75
C GLN A 129 -0.87 -9.19 -20.37
N SER A 130 -0.64 -8.16 -19.56
CA SER A 130 -0.26 -8.29 -18.15
C SER A 130 -1.36 -7.72 -17.28
N ALA A 131 -1.45 -8.22 -16.04
CA ALA A 131 -2.34 -7.65 -15.05
C ALA A 131 -1.87 -6.22 -14.70
N MET A 132 -2.74 -5.24 -14.91
CA MET A 132 -2.47 -3.82 -14.75
C MET A 132 -3.59 -3.13 -13.98
N LEU A 133 -3.23 -2.08 -13.27
CA LEU A 133 -4.17 -1.16 -12.65
C LEU A 133 -3.70 0.26 -12.92
N TYR A 134 -4.65 1.19 -12.94
CA TYR A 134 -4.36 2.62 -13.02
C TYR A 134 -4.61 3.25 -11.66
N ALA A 135 -3.86 4.31 -11.35
CA ALA A 135 -3.97 5.03 -10.10
C ALA A 135 -3.90 6.53 -10.35
N VAL A 136 -4.68 7.30 -9.58
CA VAL A 136 -4.70 8.76 -9.64
C VAL A 136 -3.84 9.31 -8.52
N PHE A 137 -2.90 10.18 -8.85
CA PHE A 137 -2.01 10.85 -7.90
C PHE A 137 -2.16 12.37 -7.98
N SER A 138 -1.87 13.04 -6.86
CA SER A 138 -1.78 14.48 -6.75
C SER A 138 -0.47 14.90 -6.09
N THR A 139 -0.16 16.19 -6.17
CA THR A 139 0.91 16.80 -5.38
C THR A 139 0.45 17.01 -3.93
N PRO A 140 1.39 17.14 -2.98
CA PRO A 140 1.07 17.59 -1.63
C PRO A 140 0.36 18.95 -1.64
N LYS A 141 -0.58 19.14 -0.70
CA LYS A 141 -1.24 20.42 -0.47
C LYS A 141 -0.40 21.39 0.35
#